data_AF-A0A395NZX7-F1
#
_entry.id   AF-A0A395NZX7-F1
#
_cell.length_a   1.000
_cell.length_b   1.000
_cell.length_c   1.000
_cell.angle_alpha   90.00
_cell.angle_beta   90.00
_cell.angle_gamma   90.00
#
_symmetry.space_group_name_H-M   'P 1'
#
loop_
_entity.id
_entity.type
_entity.pdbx_description
1 polymer ?
#
loop_
_entity_poly.entity_id
_entity_poly.type
_entity_poly.pdbx_seq_one_letter_code
_entity_poly.pdbx_strand_id
1 'polypeptide(L)'
;MTATDAAPGAEHPKKKLHGRAFYESIGSPKFIVAPMVDQSEFAWRMLTRSFLLPSEQSKLLAYTPMFHARLFSQDEKYRKGHYQAVRPGSAELWLDGNPKIDRPLFVQFCANDPAALLSAAQHVAPYCDAVDLNLGCPQGIARKGHYGAFLQEDQDLIFQLVNILHKELSIPVTAKIRILETKEKTLEYAKNVLRAGASILTVHGRRREQKGHLTGVADWEMIRFLRDNLPPETVLFANGNILQDGDLQKCLEATGADGIMSAEGNLSDPGLFGNPPPVEEKSREYWRGKDGKGGWRVDAITRRYLDILHKYVFDVDPPQRRPLFVPGDDTAWLTEGENSDDPDEPAKKKRKTDGDKKNDASPNLSALQPHLFHVLRHFVTKHTDIRDMLARARKDGIDGYERVLAAVEKRVAEGLIEYEQTDGKSFEEELEKINERAIEGVPEEESSIGTIKRCKRPWWVAQPIIRPLPSEALAKGAITLKKEKEKSKEKNDAKARADDKKEVEVQQQTKQEIESRDELISG
;
A
#
# COMPACT_ATOMS: atom_id res chain seq x y z
N MET A 1 23.95 -31.80 54.32
CA MET A 1 24.10 -30.96 53.12
C MET A 1 23.84 -31.82 51.91
N THR A 2 22.71 -31.59 51.24
CA THR A 2 22.43 -31.93 49.83
C THR A 2 21.09 -31.28 49.53
N ALA A 3 21.14 -30.02 49.12
CA ALA A 3 19.98 -29.32 48.59
C ALA A 3 19.68 -29.91 47.21
N THR A 4 18.46 -30.36 47.04
CA THR A 4 17.89 -30.79 45.76
C THR A 4 17.65 -29.56 44.90
N ASP A 5 18.31 -29.49 43.73
CA ASP A 5 18.03 -28.51 42.69
C ASP A 5 16.61 -28.68 42.16
N ALA A 6 15.75 -27.70 42.46
CA ALA A 6 14.46 -27.56 41.82
C ALA A 6 14.66 -26.96 40.42
N ALA A 7 14.05 -27.60 39.41
CA ALA A 7 14.04 -27.14 38.03
C ALA A 7 13.54 -25.69 37.90
N PRO A 8 14.12 -24.86 37.00
CA PRO A 8 13.66 -23.51 36.78
C PRO A 8 12.23 -23.53 36.23
N GLY A 9 11.39 -22.67 36.81
CA GLY A 9 9.94 -22.74 36.73
C GLY A 9 9.39 -22.63 35.31
N ALA A 10 8.38 -23.44 35.03
CA ALA A 10 7.49 -23.24 33.90
C ALA A 10 6.82 -21.87 34.03
N GLU A 11 7.21 -20.92 33.18
CA GLU A 11 6.47 -19.67 33.02
C GLU A 11 5.02 -20.02 32.67
N HIS A 12 4.06 -19.53 33.45
CA HIS A 12 2.66 -19.58 33.06
C HIS A 12 2.52 -18.96 31.66
N PRO A 13 1.82 -19.61 30.71
CA PRO A 13 1.68 -19.06 29.37
C PRO A 13 1.01 -17.69 29.47
N LYS A 14 1.72 -16.63 29.05
CA LYS A 14 1.16 -15.28 28.99
C LYS A 14 -0.17 -15.35 28.22
N LYS A 15 -1.24 -14.88 28.85
CA LYS A 15 -2.58 -14.85 28.24
C LYS A 15 -2.50 -14.11 26.91
N LYS A 16 -2.86 -14.78 25.81
CA LYS A 16 -2.97 -14.19 24.48
C LYS A 16 -3.99 -13.04 24.54
N LEU A 17 -3.52 -11.81 24.36
CA LEU A 17 -4.40 -10.64 24.25
C LEU A 17 -5.22 -10.74 22.96
N HIS A 18 -6.40 -10.14 22.93
CA HIS A 18 -7.31 -10.20 21.79
C HIS A 18 -8.13 -8.91 21.69
N GLY A 19 -8.60 -8.57 20.49
CA GLY A 19 -9.43 -7.39 20.25
C GLY A 19 -8.75 -6.09 20.68
N ARG A 20 -9.52 -5.20 21.30
CA ARG A 20 -9.04 -3.90 21.80
C ARG A 20 -7.87 -3.99 22.75
N ALA A 21 -7.88 -4.94 23.69
CA ALA A 21 -6.78 -5.11 24.64
C ALA A 21 -5.43 -5.41 23.95
N PHE A 22 -5.46 -6.17 22.84
CA PHE A 22 -4.27 -6.35 22.02
C PHE A 22 -3.85 -5.06 21.32
N TYR A 23 -4.78 -4.36 20.68
CA TYR A 23 -4.51 -3.10 19.99
C TYR A 23 -3.89 -2.04 20.92
N GLU A 24 -4.41 -1.92 22.14
CA GLU A 24 -3.86 -1.03 23.17
C GLU A 24 -2.47 -1.45 23.63
N SER A 25 -2.21 -2.76 23.76
CA SER A 25 -0.91 -3.27 24.17
C SER A 25 0.22 -2.96 23.19
N ILE A 26 -0.10 -2.75 21.90
CA ILE A 26 0.87 -2.35 20.87
C ILE A 26 0.91 -0.83 20.66
N GLY A 27 0.32 -0.04 21.57
CA GLY A 27 0.38 1.42 21.56
C GLY A 27 -0.73 2.11 20.76
N SER A 28 -1.81 1.40 20.43
CA SER A 28 -2.96 1.92 19.66
C SER A 28 -2.53 2.67 18.37
N PRO A 29 -1.77 2.02 17.48
CA PRO A 29 -1.20 2.67 16.30
C PRO A 29 -2.30 3.20 15.37
N LYS A 30 -2.25 4.50 15.08
CA LYS A 30 -3.21 5.17 14.19
C LYS A 30 -2.77 5.19 12.73
N PHE A 31 -1.47 5.05 12.47
CA PHE A 31 -0.89 5.11 11.13
C PHE A 31 -0.43 3.73 10.72
N ILE A 32 -0.94 3.24 9.59
CA ILE A 32 -0.68 1.88 9.13
C ILE A 32 -0.09 1.90 7.72
N VAL A 33 1.12 1.37 7.57
CA VAL A 33 1.69 1.06 6.24
C VAL A 33 1.06 -0.24 5.74
N ALA A 34 0.40 -0.17 4.60
CA ALA A 34 -0.31 -1.30 4.02
C ALA A 34 0.64 -2.43 3.58
N PRO A 35 0.15 -3.68 3.55
CA PRO A 35 0.84 -4.76 2.88
C PRO A 35 0.82 -4.53 1.37
N MET A 36 1.99 -4.49 0.75
CA MET A 36 2.14 -4.28 -0.68
C MET A 36 3.16 -5.26 -1.23
N VAL A 37 2.73 -6.11 -2.16
CA VAL A 37 3.61 -7.13 -2.78
C VAL A 37 4.77 -6.42 -3.45
N ASP A 38 6.00 -6.81 -3.09
CA ASP A 38 7.26 -6.23 -3.56
C ASP A 38 7.39 -4.72 -3.31
N GLN A 39 6.67 -4.18 -2.30
CA GLN A 39 6.69 -2.74 -2.00
C GLN A 39 6.60 -2.37 -0.50
N SER A 40 6.63 -3.33 0.42
CA SER A 40 6.56 -3.05 1.87
C SER A 40 7.59 -3.83 2.67
N GLU A 41 8.75 -4.06 2.05
CA GLU A 41 9.94 -4.67 2.65
C GLU A 41 10.46 -3.83 3.82
N PHE A 42 11.28 -4.44 4.66
CA PHE A 42 11.86 -3.82 5.85
C PHE A 42 12.38 -2.40 5.59
N ALA A 43 13.21 -2.19 4.57
CA ALA A 43 13.83 -0.90 4.32
C ALA A 43 12.81 0.19 3.98
N TRP A 44 11.70 -0.16 3.31
CA TRP A 44 10.60 0.79 3.04
C TRP A 44 9.79 1.12 4.29
N ARG A 45 9.54 0.12 5.15
CA ARG A 45 8.90 0.34 6.46
C ARG A 45 9.75 1.26 7.33
N MET A 46 11.07 1.04 7.35
CA MET A 46 12.01 1.90 8.06
C MET A 46 12.06 3.31 7.48
N LEU A 47 12.02 3.45 6.15
CA LEU A 47 11.96 4.75 5.50
C LEU A 47 10.71 5.51 5.96
N THR A 48 9.54 4.87 5.97
CA THR A 48 8.31 5.52 6.44
C THR A 48 8.42 5.91 7.92
N ARG A 49 8.91 5.01 8.80
CA ARG A 49 9.11 5.30 10.24
C ARG A 49 10.03 6.49 10.47
N SER A 50 11.05 6.66 9.63
CA SER A 50 12.05 7.72 9.80
C SER A 50 11.48 9.15 9.69
N PHE A 51 10.30 9.32 9.09
CA PHE A 51 9.61 10.62 9.01
C PHE A 51 8.81 10.97 10.26
N LEU A 52 8.69 10.03 11.21
CA LEU A 52 8.10 10.28 12.52
C LEU A 52 9.19 10.64 13.53
N LEU A 53 8.83 11.49 14.50
CA LEU A 53 9.68 11.77 15.65
C LEU A 53 9.98 10.45 16.39
N PRO A 54 11.17 10.29 17.01
CA PRO A 54 11.53 9.06 17.71
C PRO A 54 10.49 8.58 18.74
N SER A 55 9.83 9.52 19.44
CA SER A 55 8.75 9.24 20.40
C SER A 55 7.43 8.79 19.76
N GLU A 56 7.28 8.95 18.45
CA GLU A 56 6.07 8.66 17.68
C GLU A 56 6.22 7.46 16.75
N GLN A 57 7.43 6.94 16.55
CA GLN A 57 7.68 5.80 15.65
C GLN A 57 6.88 4.55 16.04
N SER A 58 6.56 4.37 17.32
CA SER A 58 5.71 3.28 17.82
C SER A 58 4.22 3.46 17.46
N LYS A 59 3.77 4.68 17.13
CA LYS A 59 2.40 4.94 16.65
C LYS A 59 2.16 4.45 15.22
N LEU A 60 3.23 4.05 14.51
CA LEU A 60 3.15 3.44 13.20
C LEU A 60 3.13 1.92 13.32
N LEU A 61 2.10 1.30 12.78
CA LEU A 61 2.07 -0.12 12.49
C LEU A 61 2.44 -0.33 11.03
N ALA A 62 3.20 -1.37 10.73
CA ALA A 62 3.52 -1.72 9.37
C ALA A 62 3.17 -3.17 9.08
N TYR A 63 2.97 -3.47 7.81
CA TYR A 63 2.72 -4.81 7.31
C TYR A 63 3.84 -5.24 6.38
N THR A 64 4.23 -6.51 6.43
CA THR A 64 5.08 -7.12 5.40
C THR A 64 4.41 -7.12 4.03
N PRO A 65 5.14 -7.40 2.94
CA PRO A 65 4.51 -7.84 1.71
C PRO A 65 3.63 -9.07 1.97
N MET A 66 2.66 -9.30 1.08
CA MET A 66 1.80 -10.49 1.16
C MET A 66 2.60 -11.73 0.73
N PHE A 67 2.77 -12.69 1.63
CA PHE A 67 3.48 -13.94 1.34
C PHE A 67 2.52 -15.08 1.01
N HIS A 68 2.87 -15.93 0.06
CA HIS A 68 2.08 -17.12 -0.24
C HIS A 68 2.37 -18.22 0.80
N ALA A 69 1.38 -18.56 1.65
CA ALA A 69 1.59 -19.45 2.80
C ALA A 69 2.23 -20.80 2.43
N ARG A 70 1.69 -21.50 1.43
CA ARG A 70 2.25 -22.79 0.97
C ARG A 70 3.72 -22.70 0.57
N LEU A 71 4.11 -21.69 -0.21
CA LEU A 71 5.50 -21.48 -0.61
C LEU A 71 6.37 -21.11 0.60
N PHE A 72 5.87 -20.25 1.50
CA PHE A 72 6.60 -19.84 2.69
C PHE A 72 6.85 -20.99 3.68
N SER A 73 5.90 -21.92 3.79
CA SER A 73 6.03 -23.13 4.61
C SER A 73 7.03 -24.12 3.98
N GLN A 74 6.86 -24.43 2.69
CA GLN A 74 7.53 -25.57 2.05
C GLN A 74 8.88 -25.23 1.40
N ASP A 75 9.10 -23.96 1.01
CA ASP A 75 10.28 -23.53 0.28
C ASP A 75 11.09 -22.54 1.14
N GLU A 76 12.18 -23.05 1.72
CA GLU A 76 13.10 -22.25 2.54
C GLU A 76 13.76 -21.13 1.72
N LYS A 77 14.05 -21.34 0.43
CA LYS A 77 14.62 -20.31 -0.44
C LYS A 77 13.61 -19.19 -0.67
N TYR A 78 12.34 -19.52 -0.91
CA TYR A 78 11.26 -18.53 -0.97
C TYR A 78 11.20 -17.74 0.34
N ARG A 79 11.18 -18.41 1.50
CA ARG A 79 11.13 -17.75 2.81
C ARG A 79 12.31 -16.80 3.03
N LYS A 80 13.55 -17.27 2.85
CA LYS A 80 14.78 -16.45 3.03
C LYS A 80 14.86 -15.28 2.06
N GLY A 81 14.30 -15.44 0.86
CA GLY A 81 14.26 -14.37 -0.15
C GLY A 81 13.23 -13.27 0.12
N HIS A 82 12.31 -13.46 1.08
CA HIS A 82 11.21 -12.51 1.35
C HIS A 82 11.13 -12.03 2.80
N TYR A 83 11.71 -12.75 3.77
CA TYR A 83 11.61 -12.45 5.18
C TYR A 83 12.92 -12.74 5.93
N GLN A 84 13.55 -11.70 6.47
CA GLN A 84 14.90 -11.68 7.02
C GLN A 84 14.91 -11.36 8.52
N ALA A 85 14.14 -12.12 9.30
CA ALA A 85 14.00 -11.89 10.75
C ALA A 85 15.27 -12.20 11.57
N VAL A 86 16.09 -13.14 11.12
CA VAL A 86 17.36 -13.53 11.76
C VAL A 86 18.50 -13.52 10.74
N ARG A 87 19.73 -13.33 11.22
CA ARG A 87 20.92 -13.39 10.36
C ARG A 87 21.11 -14.80 9.79
N PRO A 88 21.57 -14.94 8.53
CA PRO A 88 21.87 -16.25 7.95
C PRO A 88 22.86 -17.05 8.83
N GLY A 89 22.46 -18.25 9.25
CA GLY A 89 23.29 -19.14 10.07
C GLY A 89 23.37 -18.76 11.55
N SER A 90 22.52 -17.85 12.04
CA SER A 90 22.49 -17.40 13.43
C SER A 90 21.06 -17.32 13.96
N ALA A 91 20.92 -17.25 15.30
CA ALA A 91 19.67 -16.92 15.98
C ALA A 91 19.53 -15.41 16.29
N GLU A 92 20.53 -14.61 15.91
CA GLU A 92 20.52 -13.15 16.10
C GLU A 92 19.43 -12.50 15.26
N LEU A 93 18.54 -11.75 15.92
CA LEU A 93 17.51 -10.93 15.28
C LEU A 93 18.13 -9.88 14.37
N TRP A 94 17.61 -9.74 13.15
CA TRP A 94 18.20 -8.90 12.12
C TRP A 94 17.27 -7.79 11.62
N LEU A 95 16.49 -8.02 10.56
CA LEU A 95 15.69 -6.99 9.90
C LEU A 95 14.21 -7.11 10.28
N ASP A 96 13.48 -7.98 9.58
CA ASP A 96 12.03 -8.03 9.67
C ASP A 96 11.58 -8.40 11.08
N GLY A 97 10.80 -7.50 11.70
CA GLY A 97 10.20 -7.75 13.00
C GLY A 97 11.17 -7.68 14.18
N ASN A 98 12.37 -7.14 13.96
CA ASN A 98 13.32 -6.85 15.01
C ASN A 98 12.68 -5.87 16.03
N PRO A 99 12.54 -6.25 17.32
CA PRO A 99 11.86 -5.44 18.34
C PRO A 99 12.46 -4.04 18.56
N LYS A 100 13.72 -3.83 18.19
CA LYS A 100 14.40 -2.55 18.38
C LYS A 100 14.05 -1.52 17.30
N ILE A 101 13.62 -1.95 16.12
CA ILE A 101 13.57 -1.08 14.93
C ILE A 101 12.32 -1.26 14.07
N ASP A 102 11.74 -2.46 13.98
CA ASP A 102 10.66 -2.78 13.03
C ASP A 102 9.43 -3.37 13.72
N ARG A 103 9.07 -2.82 14.89
CA ARG A 103 7.81 -3.13 15.59
C ARG A 103 7.05 -1.84 15.96
N PRO A 104 5.70 -1.86 15.98
CA PRO A 104 4.84 -3.02 15.75
C PRO A 104 4.75 -3.43 14.27
N LEU A 105 4.73 -4.74 14.00
CA LEU A 105 4.71 -5.36 12.66
C LEU A 105 3.72 -6.51 12.58
N PHE A 106 2.86 -6.48 11.56
CA PHE A 106 2.01 -7.62 11.20
C PHE A 106 2.54 -8.31 9.94
N VAL A 107 2.58 -9.64 9.95
CA VAL A 107 3.02 -10.44 8.80
C VAL A 107 1.81 -10.95 8.05
N GLN A 108 1.67 -10.58 6.77
CA GLN A 108 0.49 -10.93 5.99
C GLN A 108 0.73 -12.15 5.09
N PHE A 109 -0.20 -13.10 5.13
CA PHE A 109 -0.24 -14.24 4.21
C PHE A 109 -1.45 -14.21 3.29
N CYS A 110 -1.31 -14.80 2.11
CA CYS A 110 -2.43 -15.36 1.37
C CYS A 110 -2.39 -16.89 1.44
N ALA A 111 -3.57 -17.50 1.55
CA ALA A 111 -3.73 -18.94 1.66
C ALA A 111 -5.15 -19.35 1.29
N ASN A 112 -5.32 -20.64 1.01
CA ASN A 112 -6.60 -21.33 0.86
C ASN A 112 -6.57 -22.75 1.45
N ASP A 113 -5.51 -23.07 2.19
CA ASP A 113 -5.34 -24.32 2.93
C ASP A 113 -4.99 -23.98 4.39
N PRO A 114 -5.86 -24.30 5.36
CA PRO A 114 -5.62 -24.06 6.78
C PRO A 114 -4.30 -24.64 7.31
N ALA A 115 -3.91 -25.84 6.85
CA ALA A 115 -2.71 -26.50 7.35
C ALA A 115 -1.44 -25.78 6.88
N ALA A 116 -1.34 -25.48 5.58
CA ALA A 116 -0.23 -24.69 5.03
C ALA A 116 -0.16 -23.28 5.64
N LEU A 117 -1.31 -22.64 5.89
CA LEU A 117 -1.37 -21.33 6.55
C LEU A 117 -0.79 -21.37 7.96
N LEU A 118 -1.22 -22.35 8.79
CA LEU A 118 -0.71 -22.51 10.14
C LEU A 118 0.80 -22.75 10.16
N SER A 119 1.28 -23.67 9.32
CA SER A 119 2.71 -23.97 9.22
C SER A 119 3.53 -22.73 8.84
N ALA A 120 3.06 -21.94 7.87
CA ALA A 120 3.73 -20.69 7.49
C ALA A 120 3.73 -19.66 8.63
N ALA A 121 2.59 -19.52 9.33
CA ALA A 121 2.43 -18.57 10.43
C ALA A 121 3.33 -18.89 11.64
N GLN A 122 3.55 -20.18 11.94
CA GLN A 122 4.45 -20.61 13.02
C GLN A 122 5.90 -20.17 12.80
N HIS A 123 6.34 -20.05 11.54
CA HIS A 123 7.69 -19.55 11.23
C HIS A 123 7.90 -18.07 11.59
N VAL A 124 6.83 -17.26 11.57
CA VAL A 124 6.93 -15.80 11.76
C VAL A 124 6.44 -15.35 13.13
N ALA A 125 5.64 -16.16 13.83
CA ALA A 125 5.04 -15.81 15.11
C ALA A 125 6.00 -15.29 16.19
N PRO A 126 7.25 -15.77 16.32
CA PRO A 126 8.21 -15.19 17.27
C PRO A 126 8.67 -13.76 16.90
N TYR A 127 8.53 -13.39 15.64
CA TYR A 127 9.14 -12.21 15.04
C TYR A 127 8.12 -11.12 14.66
N CYS A 128 6.83 -11.29 14.96
CA CYS A 128 5.83 -10.26 14.71
C CYS A 128 4.83 -10.11 15.88
N ASP A 129 3.99 -9.10 15.80
CA ASP A 129 2.98 -8.81 16.83
C ASP A 129 1.62 -9.42 16.47
N ALA A 130 1.35 -9.66 15.19
CA ALA A 130 0.22 -10.46 14.71
C ALA A 130 0.51 -11.10 13.34
N VAL A 131 -0.26 -12.14 13.02
CA VAL A 131 -0.37 -12.68 11.66
C VAL A 131 -1.66 -12.18 11.02
N ASP A 132 -1.57 -11.66 9.80
CA ASP A 132 -2.73 -11.15 9.05
C ASP A 132 -3.09 -12.07 7.87
N LEU A 133 -4.38 -12.30 7.67
CA LEU A 133 -4.89 -12.98 6.49
C LEU A 133 -5.37 -11.98 5.43
N ASN A 134 -4.76 -12.05 4.24
CA ASN A 134 -5.22 -11.30 3.08
C ASN A 134 -6.49 -11.91 2.50
N LEU A 135 -7.58 -11.16 2.57
CA LEU A 135 -8.88 -11.48 1.98
C LEU A 135 -9.35 -10.38 1.00
N GLY A 136 -8.40 -9.60 0.46
CA GLY A 136 -8.68 -8.38 -0.29
C GLY A 136 -7.95 -8.23 -1.61
N CYS A 137 -6.96 -9.07 -1.92
CA CYS A 137 -6.19 -8.98 -3.17
C CYS A 137 -7.07 -9.34 -4.38
N PRO A 138 -7.30 -8.43 -5.34
CA PRO A 138 -8.17 -8.69 -6.50
C PRO A 138 -7.37 -9.10 -7.75
N GLN A 139 -6.06 -9.35 -7.61
CA GLN A 139 -5.16 -9.57 -8.74
C GLN A 139 -5.40 -10.91 -9.44
N GLY A 140 -5.01 -11.01 -10.71
CA GLY A 140 -5.18 -12.22 -11.50
C GLY A 140 -4.50 -13.45 -10.90
N ILE A 141 -3.35 -13.26 -10.23
CA ILE A 141 -2.66 -14.35 -9.53
C ILE A 141 -3.46 -14.88 -8.34
N ALA A 142 -4.14 -14.01 -7.60
CA ALA A 142 -5.04 -14.39 -6.51
C ALA A 142 -6.27 -15.14 -7.02
N ARG A 143 -6.79 -14.76 -8.20
CA ARG A 143 -7.85 -15.52 -8.88
C ARG A 143 -7.41 -16.93 -9.23
N LYS A 144 -6.24 -17.06 -9.85
CA LYS A 144 -5.68 -18.36 -10.29
C LYS A 144 -5.36 -19.27 -9.11
N GLY A 145 -4.84 -18.71 -8.01
CA GLY A 145 -4.52 -19.45 -6.81
C GLY A 145 -5.68 -19.60 -5.82
N HIS A 146 -6.86 -19.05 -6.13
CA HIS A 146 -8.05 -19.05 -5.27
C HIS A 146 -7.76 -18.59 -3.83
N TYR A 147 -7.22 -17.37 -3.69
CA TYR A 147 -7.00 -16.70 -2.40
C TYR A 147 -7.35 -15.21 -2.49
N GLY A 148 -7.20 -14.45 -1.40
CA GLY A 148 -7.49 -13.02 -1.39
C GLY A 148 -8.98 -12.74 -1.58
N ALA A 149 -9.33 -11.77 -2.44
CA ALA A 149 -10.72 -11.40 -2.68
C ALA A 149 -11.56 -12.47 -3.42
N PHE A 150 -10.95 -13.60 -3.80
CA PHE A 150 -11.64 -14.73 -4.44
C PHE A 150 -12.07 -15.81 -3.44
N LEU A 151 -11.82 -15.59 -2.14
CA LEU A 151 -12.39 -16.37 -1.06
C LEU A 151 -13.69 -15.77 -0.52
N GLN A 152 -14.04 -14.54 -0.90
CA GLN A 152 -15.17 -13.83 -0.29
C GLN A 152 -16.53 -14.55 -0.46
N GLU A 153 -16.64 -15.44 -1.45
CA GLU A 153 -17.80 -16.32 -1.65
C GLU A 153 -17.77 -17.61 -0.81
N ASP A 154 -16.61 -18.01 -0.27
CA ASP A 154 -16.41 -19.21 0.57
C ASP A 154 -16.18 -18.81 2.04
N GLN A 155 -17.29 -18.46 2.71
CA GLN A 155 -17.26 -17.98 4.09
C GLN A 155 -16.82 -19.05 5.10
N ASP A 156 -17.07 -20.33 4.81
CA ASP A 156 -16.67 -21.44 5.68
C ASP A 156 -15.15 -21.63 5.65
N LEU A 157 -14.53 -21.58 4.46
CA LEU A 157 -13.08 -21.63 4.34
C LEU A 157 -12.42 -20.43 5.00
N ILE A 158 -12.96 -19.21 4.84
CA ILE A 158 -12.47 -18.02 5.54
C ILE A 158 -12.50 -18.22 7.06
N PHE A 159 -13.62 -18.73 7.59
CA PHE A 159 -13.74 -19.03 9.02
C PHE A 159 -12.66 -20.02 9.46
N GLN A 160 -12.47 -21.13 8.73
CA GLN A 160 -11.46 -22.14 9.04
C GLN A 160 -10.04 -21.58 9.05
N LEU A 161 -9.68 -20.76 8.04
CA LEU A 161 -8.35 -20.14 7.91
C LEU A 161 -8.02 -19.18 9.06
N VAL A 162 -8.97 -18.33 9.46
CA VAL A 162 -8.76 -17.40 10.58
C VAL A 162 -8.78 -18.15 11.91
N ASN A 163 -9.73 -19.06 12.10
CA ASN A 163 -9.93 -19.77 13.36
C ASN A 163 -8.77 -20.71 13.70
N ILE A 164 -8.17 -21.40 12.72
CA ILE A 164 -7.02 -22.26 13.00
C ILE A 164 -5.85 -21.43 13.55
N LEU A 165 -5.56 -20.26 12.96
CA LEU A 165 -4.51 -19.39 13.46
C LEU A 165 -4.87 -18.82 14.84
N HIS A 166 -6.13 -18.45 15.05
CA HIS A 166 -6.59 -17.92 16.33
C HIS A 166 -6.39 -18.94 17.46
N LYS A 167 -6.70 -20.22 17.23
CA LYS A 167 -6.57 -21.28 18.22
C LYS A 167 -5.11 -21.68 18.49
N GLU A 168 -4.30 -21.78 17.44
CA GLU A 168 -3.00 -22.45 17.51
C GLU A 168 -1.81 -21.49 17.68
N LEU A 169 -1.93 -20.20 17.33
CA LEU A 169 -0.85 -19.24 17.53
C LEU A 169 -0.89 -18.63 18.93
N SER A 170 0.28 -18.40 19.52
CA SER A 170 0.44 -17.64 20.77
C SER A 170 0.19 -16.13 20.60
N ILE A 171 0.31 -15.62 19.37
CA ILE A 171 0.07 -14.22 19.02
C ILE A 171 -1.29 -14.01 18.33
N PRO A 172 -1.85 -12.79 18.36
CA PRO A 172 -3.11 -12.46 17.71
C PRO A 172 -3.11 -12.65 16.19
N VAL A 173 -4.31 -12.80 15.66
CA VAL A 173 -4.58 -12.89 14.21
C VAL A 173 -5.42 -11.71 13.79
N THR A 174 -5.16 -11.15 12.62
CA THR A 174 -5.95 -10.07 12.02
C THR A 174 -6.34 -10.43 10.60
N ALA A 175 -7.24 -9.67 10.00
CA ALA A 175 -7.61 -9.89 8.60
C ALA A 175 -7.86 -8.57 7.87
N LYS A 176 -7.55 -8.58 6.57
CA LYS A 176 -7.82 -7.45 5.67
C LYS A 176 -8.79 -7.85 4.58
N ILE A 177 -9.96 -7.20 4.55
CA ILE A 177 -11.05 -7.46 3.59
C ILE A 177 -11.23 -6.30 2.60
N ARG A 178 -12.01 -6.57 1.56
CA ARG A 178 -12.70 -5.57 0.72
C ARG A 178 -14.19 -5.57 1.04
N ILE A 179 -14.85 -4.46 0.77
CA ILE A 179 -16.32 -4.37 0.87
C ILE A 179 -17.01 -5.19 -0.24
N LEU A 180 -18.25 -5.60 0.02
CA LEU A 180 -19.09 -6.34 -0.93
C LEU A 180 -20.13 -5.40 -1.58
N GLU A 181 -21.10 -5.97 -2.30
CA GLU A 181 -22.07 -5.18 -3.08
C GLU A 181 -23.03 -4.37 -2.22
N THR A 182 -23.36 -4.87 -1.02
CA THR A 182 -24.29 -4.21 -0.09
C THR A 182 -23.70 -4.08 1.30
N LYS A 183 -24.29 -3.17 2.09
CA LYS A 183 -23.93 -2.91 3.49
C LYS A 183 -24.12 -4.16 4.35
N GLU A 184 -25.22 -4.87 4.14
CA GLU A 184 -25.63 -6.06 4.89
C GLU A 184 -24.67 -7.22 4.63
N LYS A 185 -24.36 -7.51 3.35
CA LYS A 185 -23.39 -8.55 2.99
C LYS A 185 -22.00 -8.24 3.54
N THR A 186 -21.58 -6.99 3.47
CA THR A 186 -20.29 -6.56 4.02
C THR A 186 -20.25 -6.75 5.54
N LEU A 187 -21.35 -6.45 6.24
CA LEU A 187 -21.47 -6.65 7.68
C LEU A 187 -21.48 -8.13 8.08
N GLU A 188 -22.20 -8.98 7.36
CA GLU A 188 -22.19 -10.44 7.57
C GLU A 188 -20.78 -11.02 7.39
N TYR A 189 -20.09 -10.59 6.34
CA TYR A 189 -18.72 -10.97 6.08
C TYR A 189 -17.78 -10.53 7.22
N ALA A 190 -17.85 -9.27 7.64
CA ALA A 190 -17.07 -8.75 8.76
C ALA A 190 -17.35 -9.53 10.06
N LYS A 191 -18.62 -9.84 10.36
CA LYS A 191 -19.02 -10.64 11.53
C LYS A 191 -18.44 -12.05 11.47
N ASN A 192 -18.43 -12.70 10.30
CA ASN A 192 -17.86 -14.04 10.15
C ASN A 192 -16.35 -14.04 10.47
N VAL A 193 -15.61 -13.07 9.91
CA VAL A 193 -14.16 -12.92 10.14
C VAL A 193 -13.84 -12.65 11.61
N LEU A 194 -14.60 -11.78 12.28
CA LEU A 194 -14.45 -11.48 13.71
C LEU A 194 -14.80 -12.69 14.58
N ARG A 195 -15.91 -13.39 14.27
CA ARG A 195 -16.32 -14.63 14.96
C ARG A 195 -15.28 -15.73 14.85
N ALA A 196 -14.54 -15.78 13.74
CA ALA A 196 -13.43 -16.71 13.56
C ALA A 196 -12.20 -16.38 14.42
N GLY A 197 -12.17 -15.22 15.09
CA GLY A 197 -11.13 -14.85 16.04
C GLY A 197 -10.13 -13.81 15.54
N ALA A 198 -10.44 -13.08 14.46
CA ALA A 198 -9.68 -11.91 14.06
C ALA A 198 -9.78 -10.81 15.14
N SER A 199 -8.64 -10.31 15.59
CA SER A 199 -8.52 -9.31 16.67
C SER A 199 -8.70 -7.88 16.15
N ILE A 200 -8.30 -7.65 14.90
CA ILE A 200 -8.43 -6.38 14.20
C ILE A 200 -8.90 -6.67 12.78
N LEU A 201 -9.85 -5.88 12.30
CA LEU A 201 -10.36 -5.97 10.93
C LEU A 201 -9.96 -4.72 10.14
N THR A 202 -9.16 -4.92 9.09
CA THR A 202 -8.84 -3.85 8.14
C THR A 202 -9.82 -3.90 6.98
N VAL A 203 -10.47 -2.78 6.65
CA VAL A 203 -11.48 -2.71 5.59
C VAL A 203 -11.01 -1.77 4.49
N HIS A 204 -10.80 -2.31 3.28
CA HIS A 204 -10.65 -1.51 2.09
C HIS A 204 -12.03 -1.17 1.52
N GLY A 205 -12.38 0.12 1.51
CA GLY A 205 -13.66 0.63 1.00
C GLY A 205 -13.90 0.47 -0.51
N ARG A 206 -13.24 -0.47 -1.19
CA ARG A 206 -13.46 -0.76 -2.61
C ARG A 206 -13.80 -2.24 -2.79
N ARG A 207 -14.73 -2.52 -3.70
CA ARG A 207 -15.04 -3.89 -4.13
C ARG A 207 -13.90 -4.53 -4.91
N ARG A 208 -13.94 -5.85 -5.10
CA ARG A 208 -12.92 -6.60 -5.85
C ARG A 208 -12.73 -6.09 -7.28
N GLU A 209 -13.80 -5.68 -7.94
CA GLU A 209 -13.82 -5.25 -9.35
C GLU A 209 -13.21 -3.86 -9.53
N GLN A 210 -13.13 -3.06 -8.46
CA GLN A 210 -12.56 -1.72 -8.43
C GLN A 210 -11.02 -1.79 -8.39
N LYS A 211 -10.42 -2.01 -9.56
CA LYS A 211 -8.97 -2.07 -9.78
C LYS A 211 -8.58 -1.50 -11.15
N GLY A 212 -7.30 -1.14 -11.33
CA GLY A 212 -6.80 -0.57 -12.58
C GLY A 212 -7.54 0.72 -12.93
N HIS A 213 -8.02 0.85 -14.18
CA HIS A 213 -8.82 2.00 -14.60
C HIS A 213 -10.22 2.07 -13.94
N LEU A 214 -10.68 0.99 -13.30
CA LEU A 214 -11.96 0.92 -12.58
C LEU A 214 -11.82 1.19 -11.07
N THR A 215 -10.64 1.63 -10.59
CA THR A 215 -10.36 1.77 -9.15
C THR A 215 -11.37 2.66 -8.44
N GLY A 216 -11.66 3.85 -8.97
CA GLY A 216 -12.60 4.80 -8.36
C GLY A 216 -12.26 5.18 -6.91
N VAL A 217 -13.23 5.79 -6.24
CA VAL A 217 -13.11 6.22 -4.84
C VAL A 217 -13.50 5.09 -3.89
N ALA A 218 -12.86 5.04 -2.72
CA ALA A 218 -13.18 4.14 -1.63
C ALA A 218 -14.38 4.69 -0.87
N ASP A 219 -15.36 3.84 -0.65
CA ASP A 219 -16.59 4.12 0.08
C ASP A 219 -16.30 4.08 1.59
N TRP A 220 -16.08 5.27 2.16
CA TRP A 220 -15.89 5.45 3.61
C TRP A 220 -17.21 5.31 4.38
N GLU A 221 -18.37 5.55 3.75
CA GLU A 221 -19.67 5.38 4.39
C GLU A 221 -19.95 3.90 4.69
N MET A 222 -19.51 2.99 3.83
CA MET A 222 -19.55 1.55 4.10
C MET A 222 -18.75 1.19 5.36
N ILE A 223 -17.58 1.82 5.56
CA ILE A 223 -16.75 1.58 6.77
C ILE A 223 -17.44 2.18 8.00
N ARG A 224 -18.01 3.38 7.90
CA ARG A 224 -18.85 3.98 8.95
C ARG A 224 -20.00 3.08 9.35
N PHE A 225 -20.72 2.53 8.36
CA PHE A 225 -21.80 1.58 8.60
C PHE A 225 -21.33 0.35 9.38
N LEU A 226 -20.16 -0.21 9.06
CA LEU A 226 -19.59 -1.31 9.85
C LEU A 226 -19.27 -0.88 11.28
N ARG A 227 -18.66 0.30 11.47
CA ARG A 227 -18.38 0.85 12.80
C ARG A 227 -19.66 0.98 13.65
N ASP A 228 -20.76 1.40 13.04
CA ASP A 228 -22.06 1.58 13.73
C ASP A 228 -22.76 0.26 14.09
N ASN A 229 -22.49 -0.82 13.35
CA ASN A 229 -23.22 -2.08 13.46
C ASN A 229 -22.40 -3.26 14.00
N LEU A 230 -21.13 -3.02 14.32
CA LEU A 230 -20.24 -3.96 15.01
C LEU A 230 -20.12 -3.56 16.49
N PRO A 231 -19.76 -4.49 17.40
CA PRO A 231 -19.52 -4.15 18.80
C PRO A 231 -18.54 -2.98 18.93
N PRO A 232 -18.79 -2.00 19.82
CA PRO A 232 -17.95 -0.79 19.95
C PRO A 232 -16.46 -1.10 20.16
N GLU A 233 -16.16 -2.16 20.89
CA GLU A 233 -14.81 -2.62 21.19
C GLU A 233 -14.04 -3.15 19.95
N THR A 234 -14.73 -3.46 18.86
CA THR A 234 -14.11 -3.94 17.62
C THR A 234 -13.10 -2.93 17.12
N VAL A 235 -11.87 -3.36 16.85
CA VAL A 235 -10.84 -2.50 16.29
C VAL A 235 -10.94 -2.55 14.76
N LEU A 236 -11.15 -1.40 14.12
CA LEU A 236 -11.23 -1.28 12.67
C LEU A 236 -10.14 -0.37 12.13
N PHE A 237 -9.49 -0.81 11.06
CA PHE A 237 -8.61 0.05 10.27
C PHE A 237 -9.26 0.39 8.93
N ALA A 238 -9.34 1.68 8.60
CA ALA A 238 -9.85 2.16 7.33
C ALA A 238 -8.73 2.15 6.27
N ASN A 239 -9.03 1.71 5.05
CA ASN A 239 -8.07 1.71 3.94
C ASN A 239 -8.71 2.22 2.64
N GLY A 240 -7.97 3.08 1.94
CA GLY A 240 -8.33 3.59 0.61
C GLY A 240 -8.49 5.11 0.58
N ASN A 241 -7.99 5.75 -0.50
CA ASN A 241 -8.04 7.19 -0.73
C ASN A 241 -7.31 8.08 0.31
N ILE A 242 -6.22 7.58 0.90
CA ILE A 242 -5.33 8.35 1.77
C ILE A 242 -4.11 8.77 0.95
N LEU A 243 -4.06 10.02 0.49
CA LEU A 243 -3.08 10.51 -0.48
C LEU A 243 -2.12 11.57 0.08
N GLN A 244 -2.56 12.31 1.10
CA GLN A 244 -1.80 13.34 1.79
C GLN A 244 -2.21 13.42 3.27
N ASP A 245 -1.44 14.13 4.08
CA ASP A 245 -1.66 14.28 5.53
C ASP A 245 -3.09 14.72 5.89
N GLY A 246 -3.63 15.73 5.20
CA GLY A 246 -5.00 16.22 5.44
C GLY A 246 -6.12 15.20 5.14
N ASP A 247 -5.83 14.08 4.46
CA ASP A 247 -6.80 13.01 4.25
C ASP A 247 -6.92 12.09 5.49
N LEU A 248 -5.91 12.09 6.37
CA LEU A 248 -5.87 11.22 7.55
C LEU A 248 -7.02 11.55 8.50
N GLN A 249 -7.06 12.80 8.97
CA GLN A 249 -8.08 13.25 9.92
C GLN A 249 -9.50 13.11 9.35
N LYS A 250 -9.69 13.50 8.07
CA LYS A 250 -10.97 13.35 7.37
C LYS A 250 -11.46 11.91 7.31
N CYS A 251 -10.55 10.95 7.06
CA CYS A 251 -10.91 9.55 7.02
C CYS A 251 -11.34 9.04 8.40
N LEU A 252 -10.63 9.41 9.47
CA LEU A 252 -11.01 9.03 10.85
C LEU A 252 -12.38 9.59 11.23
N GLU A 253 -12.62 10.87 10.93
CA GLU A 253 -13.91 11.52 11.19
C GLU A 253 -15.05 10.86 10.43
N ALA A 254 -14.87 10.61 9.14
CA ALA A 254 -15.91 10.00 8.29
C ALA A 254 -16.21 8.54 8.68
N THR A 255 -15.18 7.76 9.04
CA THR A 255 -15.32 6.31 9.24
C THR A 255 -15.51 5.91 10.71
N GLY A 256 -15.02 6.70 11.66
CA GLY A 256 -14.90 6.29 13.06
C GLY A 256 -13.96 5.10 13.27
N ALA A 257 -13.03 4.85 12.33
CA ALA A 257 -12.02 3.80 12.47
C ALA A 257 -10.99 4.16 13.56
N ASP A 258 -10.29 3.14 14.07
CA ASP A 258 -9.25 3.31 15.09
C ASP A 258 -7.91 3.72 14.51
N GLY A 259 -7.69 3.39 13.23
CA GLY A 259 -6.47 3.67 12.51
C GLY A 259 -6.68 3.69 11.01
N ILE A 260 -5.70 4.24 10.30
CA ILE A 260 -5.74 4.48 8.87
C ILE A 260 -4.59 3.77 8.19
N MET A 261 -4.91 2.98 7.18
CA MET A 261 -3.94 2.29 6.36
C MET A 261 -3.78 2.99 5.00
N SER A 262 -2.53 3.33 4.66
CA SER A 262 -2.17 3.87 3.34
C SER A 262 -1.24 2.92 2.57
N ALA A 263 -1.47 2.82 1.28
CA ALA A 263 -0.69 2.01 0.34
C ALA A 263 -0.03 2.91 -0.72
N GLU A 264 -0.72 3.17 -1.83
CA GLU A 264 -0.21 3.97 -2.95
C GLU A 264 0.18 5.42 -2.57
N GLY A 265 -0.53 6.00 -1.59
CA GLY A 265 -0.18 7.30 -1.03
C GLY A 265 1.19 7.27 -0.36
N ASN A 266 1.42 6.28 0.53
CA ASN A 266 2.72 6.06 1.16
C ASN A 266 3.83 5.72 0.14
N LEU A 267 3.54 4.94 -0.92
CA LEU A 267 4.53 4.66 -1.97
C LEU A 267 4.97 5.90 -2.75
N SER A 268 4.07 6.86 -2.91
CA SER A 268 4.36 8.11 -3.61
C SER A 268 5.03 9.14 -2.68
N ASP A 269 4.70 9.09 -1.39
CA ASP A 269 5.26 9.94 -0.34
C ASP A 269 5.42 9.13 0.97
N PRO A 270 6.63 8.59 1.27
CA PRO A 270 6.85 7.84 2.50
C PRO A 270 6.79 8.74 3.75
N GLY A 271 6.82 10.06 3.59
CA GLY A 271 6.62 11.02 4.67
C GLY A 271 5.15 11.31 4.99
N LEU A 272 4.19 10.63 4.36
CA LEU A 272 2.74 10.85 4.49
C LEU A 272 2.23 10.92 5.94
N PHE A 273 2.79 10.14 6.85
CA PHE A 273 2.38 10.11 8.27
C PHE A 273 3.22 11.04 9.15
N GLY A 274 4.30 11.59 8.62
CA GLY A 274 5.21 12.47 9.33
C GLY A 274 4.71 13.90 9.32
N ASN A 275 4.85 14.58 10.46
CA ASN A 275 4.58 16.00 10.53
C ASN A 275 5.62 16.78 9.72
N PRO A 276 5.24 17.89 9.08
CA PRO A 276 6.22 18.78 8.50
C PRO A 276 7.11 19.34 9.62
N PRO A 277 8.42 19.53 9.38
CA PRO A 277 9.31 20.14 10.36
C PRO A 277 8.84 21.56 10.71
N PRO A 278 9.04 22.05 11.94
CA PRO A 278 8.68 23.42 12.32
C PRO A 278 9.23 24.46 11.33
N VAL A 279 8.52 25.57 11.11
CA VAL A 279 8.88 26.57 10.09
C VAL A 279 10.21 27.25 10.40
N GLU A 280 10.52 27.40 11.69
CA GLU A 280 11.75 27.94 12.24
C GLU A 280 12.96 27.01 12.04
N GLU A 281 12.71 25.70 11.96
CA GLU A 281 13.73 24.72 11.64
C GLU A 281 13.93 24.76 10.13
N LYS A 282 14.93 25.53 9.67
CA LYS A 282 15.31 25.68 8.25
C LYS A 282 15.79 24.35 7.66
N SER A 283 14.86 23.42 7.50
CA SER A 283 15.10 22.06 7.04
C SER A 283 15.57 22.09 5.60
N ARG A 284 16.65 21.35 5.34
CA ARG A 284 17.20 21.16 3.99
C ARG A 284 16.50 20.00 3.27
N GLU A 285 15.53 19.35 3.92
CA GLU A 285 14.84 18.15 3.41
C GLU A 285 13.39 18.42 3.02
N TYR A 286 12.74 19.39 3.66
CA TYR A 286 11.34 19.72 3.46
C TYR A 286 11.21 21.05 2.71
N TRP A 287 10.50 21.04 1.58
CA TRP A 287 10.24 22.25 0.79
C TRP A 287 8.94 22.91 1.26
N ARG A 288 8.96 24.25 1.33
CA ARG A 288 7.79 25.09 1.60
C ARG A 288 7.64 26.09 0.46
N GLY A 289 6.50 26.05 -0.22
CA GLY A 289 6.13 27.00 -1.25
C GLY A 289 5.57 28.29 -0.65
N LYS A 290 5.49 29.32 -1.50
CA LYS A 290 4.93 30.63 -1.15
C LYS A 290 3.44 30.61 -0.87
N ASP A 291 2.74 29.60 -1.39
CA ASP A 291 1.33 29.32 -1.11
C ASP A 291 1.10 28.64 0.25
N GLY A 292 2.15 28.47 1.06
CA GLY A 292 2.12 27.80 2.35
C GLY A 292 2.06 26.27 2.27
N LYS A 293 1.95 25.69 1.07
CA LYS A 293 2.01 24.24 0.89
C LYS A 293 3.45 23.77 0.99
N GLY A 294 3.64 22.51 1.36
CA GLY A 294 4.96 21.92 1.42
C GLY A 294 4.95 20.43 1.17
N GLY A 295 6.14 19.83 1.20
CA GLY A 295 6.35 18.40 1.10
C GLY A 295 7.81 18.02 1.19
N TRP A 296 8.06 16.74 1.45
CA TRP A 296 9.41 16.18 1.47
C TRP A 296 10.00 16.16 0.07
N ARG A 297 11.25 16.62 -0.06
CA ARG A 297 11.94 16.63 -1.36
C ARG A 297 12.36 15.23 -1.75
N VAL A 298 12.28 14.92 -3.03
CA VAL A 298 12.55 13.57 -3.54
C VAL A 298 14.03 13.17 -3.42
N ASP A 299 14.95 14.14 -3.43
CA ASP A 299 16.38 13.92 -3.18
C ASP A 299 16.63 13.53 -1.72
N ALA A 300 15.97 14.19 -0.77
CA ALA A 300 16.03 13.87 0.65
C ALA A 300 15.47 12.47 0.95
N ILE A 301 14.30 12.15 0.40
CA ILE A 301 13.70 10.81 0.52
C ILE A 301 14.64 9.74 -0.04
N THR A 302 15.18 9.97 -1.24
CA THR A 302 16.09 9.01 -1.91
C THR A 302 17.36 8.81 -1.10
N ARG A 303 17.99 9.89 -0.63
CA ARG A 303 19.19 9.84 0.23
C ARG A 303 18.93 9.02 1.49
N ARG A 304 17.86 9.35 2.21
CA ARG A 304 17.48 8.65 3.44
C ARG A 304 17.21 7.17 3.20
N TYR A 305 16.60 6.82 2.07
CA TYR A 305 16.35 5.42 1.72
C TYR A 305 17.65 4.65 1.46
N LEU A 306 18.61 5.24 0.74
CA LEU A 306 19.93 4.63 0.53
C LEU A 306 20.71 4.50 1.85
N ASP A 307 20.63 5.48 2.74
CA ASP A 307 21.28 5.44 4.05
C ASP A 307 20.75 4.28 4.92
N ILE A 308 19.44 4.03 4.87
CA ILE A 308 18.81 2.87 5.54
C ILE A 308 19.34 1.56 4.96
N LEU A 309 19.49 1.46 3.64
CA LEU A 309 20.03 0.27 3.00
C LEU A 309 21.50 0.02 3.39
N HIS A 310 22.34 1.04 3.32
CA HIS A 310 23.74 0.95 3.78
C HIS A 310 23.81 0.47 5.22
N LYS A 311 23.11 1.18 6.12
CA LYS A 311 23.19 0.92 7.56
C LYS A 311 22.66 -0.46 7.95
N TYR A 312 21.48 -0.84 7.48
CA TYR A 312 20.80 -2.03 8.00
C TYR A 312 20.98 -3.26 7.12
N VAL A 313 20.94 -3.09 5.79
CA VAL A 313 20.99 -4.23 4.85
C VAL A 313 22.42 -4.60 4.52
N PHE A 314 23.30 -3.62 4.35
CA PHE A 314 24.71 -3.85 4.03
C PHE A 314 25.64 -3.81 5.25
N ASP A 315 25.15 -3.35 6.42
CA ASP A 315 25.90 -3.26 7.68
C ASP A 315 27.17 -2.39 7.53
N VAL A 316 27.04 -1.29 6.79
CA VAL A 316 28.10 -0.30 6.54
C VAL A 316 27.59 1.10 6.79
N ASP A 317 28.50 2.01 7.17
CA ASP A 317 28.15 3.42 7.27
C ASP A 317 27.78 4.00 5.90
N PRO A 318 26.73 4.84 5.82
CA PRO A 318 26.41 5.53 4.58
C PRO A 318 27.60 6.37 4.07
N PRO A 319 27.77 6.49 2.74
CA PRO A 319 28.86 7.27 2.19
C PRO A 319 28.72 8.74 2.56
N GLN A 320 29.86 9.42 2.75
CA GLN A 320 29.89 10.85 2.99
C GLN A 320 29.42 11.59 1.73
N ARG A 321 28.46 12.50 1.89
CA ARG A 321 27.87 13.29 0.80
C ARG A 321 27.84 14.76 1.18
N ARG A 322 27.83 15.65 0.19
CA ARG A 322 27.58 17.09 0.41
C ARG A 322 26.23 17.31 1.11
N PRO A 323 26.06 18.36 1.90
CA PRO A 323 24.76 18.73 2.42
C PRO A 323 23.75 19.00 1.26
N LEU A 324 22.52 18.50 1.36
CA LEU A 324 21.42 18.74 0.39
C LEU A 324 21.20 20.23 0.04
N PHE A 325 21.43 20.66 -1.20
CA PHE A 325 21.39 22.07 -1.59
C PHE A 325 20.14 22.84 -1.13
N VAL A 326 20.32 24.07 -0.65
CA VAL A 326 19.25 25.08 -0.50
C VAL A 326 19.64 26.39 -1.19
N PRO A 327 18.68 27.21 -1.66
CA PRO A 327 18.99 28.52 -2.25
C PRO A 327 19.87 29.37 -1.34
N GLY A 328 20.95 29.92 -1.89
CA GLY A 328 21.99 30.67 -1.17
C GLY A 328 23.26 29.87 -0.86
N ASP A 329 23.24 28.54 -1.02
CA ASP A 329 24.44 27.71 -0.98
C ASP A 329 25.32 27.94 -2.23
N ASP A 330 26.58 27.49 -2.15
CA ASP A 330 27.51 27.47 -3.28
C ASP A 330 27.00 26.60 -4.44
N THR A 331 27.14 27.10 -5.66
CA THR A 331 26.66 26.50 -6.90
C THR A 331 27.79 26.05 -7.83
N ALA A 332 29.07 26.23 -7.47
CA ALA A 332 30.21 25.85 -8.31
C ALA A 332 30.16 24.36 -8.74
N TRP A 333 29.74 23.47 -7.84
CA TRP A 333 29.64 22.04 -8.09
C TRP A 333 28.57 21.65 -9.13
N LEU A 334 27.65 22.54 -9.50
CA LEU A 334 26.64 22.27 -10.54
C LEU A 334 27.26 22.23 -11.93
N THR A 335 28.33 23.01 -12.15
CA THR A 335 29.03 23.12 -13.44
C THR A 335 30.28 22.23 -13.51
N GLU A 336 30.74 21.71 -12.37
CA GLU A 336 31.79 20.68 -12.29
C GLU A 336 31.35 19.39 -12.99
N GLY A 337 31.78 19.21 -14.23
CA GLY A 337 31.47 18.04 -15.08
C GLY A 337 30.99 18.37 -16.50
N GLU A 338 30.72 19.64 -16.82
CA GLU A 338 30.44 20.07 -18.20
C GLU A 338 31.73 20.34 -19.00
N ASN A 339 32.88 20.46 -18.33
CA ASN A 339 34.19 20.74 -18.93
C ASN A 339 35.16 19.56 -18.94
N SER A 340 34.68 18.31 -18.92
CA SER A 340 35.53 17.13 -19.12
C SER A 340 34.93 16.16 -20.14
N ASP A 341 35.38 16.36 -21.39
CA ASP A 341 35.68 15.38 -22.44
C ASP A 341 34.64 14.35 -22.91
N ASP A 342 34.33 14.46 -24.20
CA ASP A 342 34.27 13.43 -25.25
C ASP A 342 33.54 12.10 -24.94
N PRO A 343 32.43 11.75 -25.63
CA PRO A 343 31.68 10.51 -25.37
C PRO A 343 32.34 9.20 -25.84
N ASP A 344 33.57 9.21 -26.35
CA ASP A 344 34.17 8.06 -27.04
C ASP A 344 35.57 7.68 -26.51
N GLU A 345 35.71 7.44 -25.20
CA GLU A 345 36.81 6.60 -24.69
C GLU A 345 36.36 5.65 -23.56
N PRO A 346 36.66 4.33 -23.65
CA PRO A 346 36.30 3.37 -22.62
C PRO A 346 37.12 3.62 -21.36
N ALA A 347 36.44 3.94 -20.26
CA ALA A 347 37.05 4.18 -18.95
C ALA A 347 38.09 3.10 -18.59
N LYS A 348 39.33 3.56 -18.31
CA LYS A 348 40.45 2.72 -17.85
C LYS A 348 40.01 1.86 -16.66
N LYS A 349 40.12 0.54 -16.84
CA LYS A 349 39.85 -0.50 -15.85
C LYS A 349 40.46 -0.15 -14.49
N LYS A 350 39.63 0.28 -13.53
CA LYS A 350 39.96 0.12 -12.11
C LYS A 350 39.90 -1.36 -11.77
N ARG A 351 40.95 -1.79 -11.07
CA ARG A 351 41.25 -3.15 -10.61
C ARG A 351 39.98 -3.83 -10.08
N LYS A 352 39.60 -4.97 -10.69
CA LYS A 352 38.69 -5.94 -10.05
C LYS A 352 39.37 -6.38 -8.76
N THR A 353 38.85 -5.92 -7.62
CA THR A 353 38.90 -6.75 -6.43
C THR A 353 37.97 -7.91 -6.69
N ASP A 354 38.50 -9.14 -6.68
CA ASP A 354 37.72 -10.37 -6.66
C ASP A 354 36.93 -10.41 -5.34
N GLY A 355 35.83 -9.66 -5.31
CA GLY A 355 34.78 -9.82 -4.33
C GLY A 355 33.81 -10.85 -4.89
N ASP A 356 33.67 -11.97 -4.19
CA ASP A 356 32.63 -12.96 -4.40
C ASP A 356 31.34 -12.31 -4.90
N LYS A 357 30.86 -12.73 -6.07
CA LYS A 357 29.47 -12.49 -6.49
C LYS A 357 28.56 -13.28 -5.53
N LYS A 358 28.39 -12.79 -4.30
CA LYS A 358 27.30 -13.19 -3.42
C LYS A 358 26.02 -12.57 -3.98
N ASN A 359 25.50 -13.26 -4.97
CA ASN A 359 24.24 -12.98 -5.63
C ASN A 359 23.06 -13.45 -4.76
N ASP A 360 23.09 -13.15 -3.46
CA ASP A 360 21.91 -13.25 -2.60
C ASP A 360 21.22 -11.90 -2.65
N ALA A 361 20.38 -11.72 -3.66
CA ALA A 361 19.61 -10.49 -3.84
C ALA A 361 18.66 -10.30 -2.67
N SER A 362 19.03 -9.43 -1.72
CA SER A 362 18.16 -9.02 -0.61
C SER A 362 16.78 -8.55 -1.16
N PRO A 363 15.65 -8.94 -0.54
CA PRO A 363 14.32 -8.45 -0.94
C PRO A 363 14.30 -6.92 -0.98
N ASN A 364 14.97 -6.28 0.00
CA ASN A 364 15.08 -4.82 0.11
C ASN A 364 15.73 -4.16 -1.12
N LEU A 365 16.73 -4.79 -1.74
CA LEU A 365 17.39 -4.26 -2.93
C LEU A 365 16.56 -4.48 -4.20
N SER A 366 15.81 -5.59 -4.25
CA SER A 366 14.94 -5.89 -5.39
C SER A 366 13.77 -4.90 -5.51
N ALA A 367 13.27 -4.39 -4.38
CA ALA A 367 12.19 -3.41 -4.33
C ALA A 367 12.65 -1.95 -4.57
N LEU A 368 13.94 -1.65 -4.40
CA LEU A 368 14.49 -0.28 -4.49
C LEU A 368 14.16 0.43 -5.81
N GLN A 369 14.39 -0.21 -6.96
CA GLN A 369 14.12 0.43 -8.25
C GLN A 369 12.63 0.76 -8.45
N PRO A 370 11.68 -0.18 -8.25
CA PRO A 370 10.25 0.14 -8.26
C PRO A 370 9.86 1.28 -7.31
N HIS A 371 10.38 1.28 -6.08
CA HIS A 371 10.13 2.35 -5.11
C HIS A 371 10.59 3.72 -5.61
N LEU A 372 11.80 3.81 -6.16
CA LEU A 372 12.31 5.06 -6.71
C LEU A 372 11.50 5.52 -7.93
N PHE A 373 10.97 4.61 -8.76
CA PHE A 373 10.03 5.01 -9.83
C PHE A 373 8.71 5.57 -9.30
N HIS A 374 8.26 5.13 -8.12
CA HIS A 374 7.09 5.71 -7.45
C HIS A 374 7.40 7.10 -6.88
N VAL A 375 8.45 7.23 -6.07
CA VAL A 375 8.84 8.50 -5.43
C VAL A 375 9.22 9.55 -6.48
N LEU A 376 9.99 9.17 -7.49
CA LEU A 376 10.49 10.06 -8.52
C LEU A 376 9.54 10.18 -9.72
N ARG A 377 8.29 9.69 -9.62
CA ARG A 377 7.38 9.57 -10.77
C ARG A 377 7.24 10.88 -11.56
N HIS A 378 7.08 12.00 -10.86
CA HIS A 378 6.91 13.34 -11.45
C HIS A 378 8.25 13.97 -11.85
N PHE A 379 9.33 13.61 -11.17
CA PHE A 379 10.70 14.03 -11.49
C PHE A 379 11.15 13.42 -12.84
N VAL A 380 11.04 12.10 -13.00
CA VAL A 380 11.55 11.37 -14.17
C VAL A 380 10.71 11.57 -15.43
N THR A 381 9.52 12.18 -15.31
CA THR A 381 8.77 12.65 -16.47
C THR A 381 9.36 13.91 -17.11
N LYS A 382 10.12 14.71 -16.36
CA LYS A 382 10.86 15.87 -16.87
C LYS A 382 12.31 15.55 -17.20
N HIS A 383 12.95 14.70 -16.40
CA HIS A 383 14.36 14.32 -16.55
C HIS A 383 14.48 12.89 -17.08
N THR A 384 14.34 12.74 -18.40
CA THR A 384 14.36 11.43 -19.08
C THR A 384 15.74 10.77 -19.07
N ASP A 385 16.81 11.56 -19.02
CA ASP A 385 18.19 11.13 -18.77
C ASP A 385 18.30 10.35 -17.46
N ILE A 386 17.75 10.89 -16.37
CA ILE A 386 17.79 10.26 -15.04
C ILE A 386 16.82 9.06 -14.98
N ARG A 387 15.69 9.13 -15.68
CA ARG A 387 14.79 7.96 -15.85
C ARG A 387 15.56 6.76 -16.40
N ASP A 388 16.36 7.01 -17.44
CA ASP A 388 17.12 5.99 -18.12
C ASP A 388 18.30 5.49 -17.28
N MET A 389 18.93 6.38 -16.50
CA MET A 389 19.91 5.99 -15.47
C MET A 389 19.29 5.07 -14.42
N LEU A 390 18.14 5.44 -13.86
CA LEU A 390 17.42 4.65 -12.85
C LEU A 390 17.02 3.27 -13.39
N ALA A 391 16.56 3.20 -14.65
CA ALA A 391 16.23 1.93 -15.30
C ALA A 391 17.43 0.96 -15.38
N ARG A 392 18.65 1.50 -15.53
CA ARG A 392 19.89 0.71 -15.63
C ARG A 392 20.59 0.45 -14.29
N ALA A 393 20.32 1.26 -13.26
CA ALA A 393 21.02 1.27 -11.98
C ALA A 393 21.13 -0.10 -11.31
N ARG A 394 20.10 -0.96 -11.43
CA ARG A 394 20.07 -2.31 -10.83
C ARG A 394 21.29 -3.16 -11.20
N LYS A 395 21.87 -2.97 -12.39
CA LYS A 395 23.05 -3.72 -12.86
C LYS A 395 24.30 -3.45 -12.03
N ASP A 396 24.37 -2.28 -11.42
CA ASP A 396 25.54 -1.80 -10.69
C ASP A 396 25.33 -1.87 -9.16
N GLY A 397 24.27 -2.55 -8.69
CA GLY A 397 23.95 -2.64 -7.27
C GLY A 397 23.69 -1.28 -6.64
N ILE A 398 24.04 -1.11 -5.37
CA ILE A 398 23.79 0.12 -4.60
C ILE A 398 24.50 1.34 -5.21
N ASP A 399 25.70 1.16 -5.78
CA ASP A 399 26.49 2.23 -6.40
C ASP A 399 25.77 2.85 -7.61
N GLY A 400 24.99 2.05 -8.34
CA GLY A 400 24.13 2.55 -9.41
C GLY A 400 23.10 3.55 -8.91
N TYR A 401 22.52 3.30 -7.75
CA TYR A 401 21.53 4.18 -7.14
C TYR A 401 22.15 5.41 -6.47
N GLU A 402 23.39 5.33 -5.96
CA GLU A 402 24.14 6.51 -5.50
C GLU A 402 24.42 7.49 -6.65
N ARG A 403 24.74 6.98 -7.86
CA ARG A 403 24.86 7.83 -9.05
C ARG A 403 23.53 8.47 -9.45
N VAL A 404 22.43 7.73 -9.33
CA VAL A 404 21.09 8.29 -9.55
C VAL A 404 20.80 9.38 -8.53
N LEU A 405 21.08 9.17 -7.24
CA LEU A 405 20.92 10.19 -6.21
C LEU A 405 21.71 11.45 -6.53
N ALA A 406 22.99 11.34 -6.91
CA ALA A 406 23.81 12.50 -7.25
C ALA A 406 23.22 13.31 -8.42
N ALA A 407 22.67 12.64 -9.44
CA ALA A 407 21.99 13.29 -10.55
C ALA A 407 20.66 13.93 -10.13
N VAL A 408 19.89 13.25 -9.26
CA VAL A 408 18.65 13.79 -8.69
C VAL A 408 18.94 15.06 -7.88
N GLU A 409 19.94 15.05 -7.00
CA GLU A 409 20.35 16.22 -6.20
C GLU A 409 20.76 17.41 -7.07
N LYS A 410 21.48 17.17 -8.18
CA LYS A 410 21.82 18.22 -9.15
C LYS A 410 20.57 18.87 -9.74
N ARG A 411 19.62 18.08 -10.25
CA ARG A 411 18.38 18.64 -10.83
C ARG A 411 17.50 19.30 -9.79
N VAL A 412 17.39 18.74 -8.58
CA VAL A 412 16.62 19.38 -7.50
C VAL A 412 17.20 20.76 -7.17
N ALA A 413 18.54 20.90 -7.12
CA ALA A 413 19.18 22.19 -6.92
C ALA A 413 18.85 23.19 -8.05
N GLU A 414 18.93 22.77 -9.32
CA GLU A 414 18.53 23.58 -10.48
C GLU A 414 17.06 24.06 -10.36
N GLY A 415 16.14 23.16 -10.01
CA GLY A 415 14.72 23.49 -9.84
C GLY A 415 14.44 24.45 -8.69
N LEU A 416 15.18 24.33 -7.57
CA LEU A 416 15.06 25.26 -6.44
C LEU A 416 15.59 26.66 -6.78
N ILE A 417 16.70 26.74 -7.52
CA ILE A 417 17.24 28.01 -8.01
C ILE A 417 16.24 28.70 -8.94
N GLU A 418 15.69 27.95 -9.91
CA GLU A 418 14.68 28.47 -10.84
C GLU A 418 13.42 28.95 -10.09
N TYR A 419 12.93 28.17 -9.12
CA TYR A 419 11.77 28.55 -8.31
C TYR A 419 12.00 29.88 -7.59
N GLU A 420 13.17 30.07 -6.97
CA GLU A 420 13.51 31.31 -6.27
C GLU A 420 13.68 32.49 -7.23
N GLN A 421 14.41 32.31 -8.33
CA GLN A 421 14.65 33.36 -9.34
C GLN A 421 13.37 33.85 -10.02
N THR A 422 12.43 32.93 -10.24
CA THR A 422 11.12 33.24 -10.86
C THR A 422 10.09 33.71 -9.85
N ASP A 423 10.48 33.87 -8.59
CA ASP A 423 9.58 34.24 -7.51
C ASP A 423 8.39 33.25 -7.37
N GLY A 424 8.57 31.99 -7.76
CA GLY A 424 7.57 30.92 -7.74
C GLY A 424 6.77 30.73 -9.03
N LYS A 425 6.87 31.64 -10.00
CA LYS A 425 6.09 31.62 -11.25
C LYS A 425 6.31 30.36 -12.09
N SER A 426 7.53 29.79 -12.06
CA SER A 426 7.85 28.51 -12.73
C SER A 426 6.91 27.36 -12.35
N PHE A 427 6.35 27.38 -11.14
CA PHE A 427 5.38 26.40 -10.67
C PHE A 427 3.92 26.84 -10.89
N GLU A 428 3.62 28.13 -10.79
CA GLU A 428 2.27 28.67 -11.00
C GLU A 428 1.76 28.37 -12.42
N GLU A 429 2.62 28.52 -13.43
CA GLU A 429 2.30 28.17 -14.82
C GLU A 429 1.96 26.68 -15.01
N GLU A 430 2.55 25.78 -14.21
CA GLU A 430 2.17 24.36 -14.21
C GLU A 430 0.78 24.13 -13.61
N LEU A 431 0.40 24.90 -12.59
CA LEU A 431 -0.92 24.82 -11.97
C LEU A 431 -2.01 25.32 -12.92
N GLU A 432 -1.74 26.39 -13.68
CA GLU A 432 -2.69 26.93 -14.66
C GLU A 432 -3.01 25.91 -15.76
N LYS A 433 -2.01 25.21 -16.29
CA LYS A 433 -2.18 24.15 -17.30
C LYS A 433 -3.02 22.95 -16.81
N ILE A 434 -3.16 22.76 -15.50
CA ILE A 434 -4.04 21.73 -14.94
C ILE A 434 -5.51 22.17 -15.05
N ASN A 435 -5.80 23.46 -14.88
CA ASN A 435 -7.16 24.00 -14.96
C ASN A 435 -7.76 23.84 -16.35
N GLU A 436 -6.94 23.93 -17.41
CA GLU A 436 -7.35 23.70 -18.80
C GLU A 436 -7.86 22.26 -19.04
N ARG A 437 -7.58 21.33 -18.13
CA ARG A 437 -7.98 19.91 -18.23
C ARG A 437 -9.23 19.58 -17.41
N ALA A 438 -9.87 20.58 -16.80
CA ALA A 438 -11.12 20.39 -16.06
C ALA A 438 -12.22 19.86 -16.98
N ILE A 439 -13.06 18.98 -16.43
CA ILE A 439 -14.20 18.41 -17.16
C ILE A 439 -15.43 19.25 -16.82
N GLU A 440 -16.08 19.78 -17.84
CA GLU A 440 -17.27 20.61 -17.67
C GLU A 440 -18.40 19.85 -16.94
N GLY A 441 -19.01 20.49 -15.94
CA GLY A 441 -20.13 19.93 -15.17
C GLY A 441 -19.78 18.95 -14.05
N VAL A 442 -18.50 18.65 -13.80
CA VAL A 442 -18.07 17.82 -12.65
C VAL A 442 -17.51 18.73 -11.54
N PRO A 443 -18.06 18.69 -10.31
CA PRO A 443 -17.52 19.45 -9.18
C PRO A 443 -16.04 19.12 -8.94
N GLU A 444 -15.24 20.15 -8.62
CA GLU A 444 -13.78 20.01 -8.50
C GLU A 444 -13.42 18.99 -7.40
N GLU A 445 -14.10 19.07 -6.26
CA GLU A 445 -14.00 18.20 -5.10
C GLU A 445 -14.31 16.72 -5.38
N GLU A 446 -15.09 16.44 -6.42
CA GLU A 446 -15.50 15.09 -6.82
C GLU A 446 -14.69 14.56 -8.02
N SER A 447 -13.77 15.37 -8.56
CA SER A 447 -12.98 15.04 -9.76
C SER A 447 -11.55 14.59 -9.45
N SER A 448 -10.94 13.82 -10.37
CA SER A 448 -9.51 13.55 -10.25
C SER A 448 -8.65 14.79 -10.49
N ILE A 449 -9.14 15.75 -11.29
CA ILE A 449 -8.43 17.00 -11.60
C ILE A 449 -8.35 17.89 -10.36
N GLY A 450 -9.43 18.05 -9.61
CA GLY A 450 -9.41 18.79 -8.34
C GLY A 450 -8.52 18.11 -7.30
N THR A 451 -8.54 16.78 -7.24
CA THR A 451 -7.58 16.03 -6.41
C THR A 451 -6.14 16.32 -6.84
N ILE A 452 -5.85 16.35 -8.15
CA ILE A 452 -4.52 16.69 -8.69
C ILE A 452 -4.11 18.08 -8.23
N LYS A 453 -4.96 19.09 -8.42
CA LYS A 453 -4.66 20.47 -8.04
C LYS A 453 -4.42 20.64 -6.54
N ARG A 454 -5.20 19.93 -5.71
CA ARG A 454 -5.02 19.91 -4.25
C ARG A 454 -3.63 19.39 -3.86
N CYS A 455 -3.24 18.26 -4.44
CA CYS A 455 -2.01 17.55 -4.08
C CYS A 455 -0.78 18.02 -4.86
N LYS A 456 -0.94 18.80 -5.93
CA LYS A 456 0.16 19.20 -6.82
C LYS A 456 1.26 19.92 -6.04
N ARG A 457 2.48 19.51 -6.31
CA ARG A 457 3.72 20.14 -5.85
C ARG A 457 4.69 20.27 -7.03
N PRO A 458 5.76 21.06 -6.91
CA PRO A 458 6.85 21.01 -7.88
C PRO A 458 7.39 19.59 -8.04
N TRP A 459 7.95 19.29 -9.20
CA TRP A 459 8.37 17.92 -9.57
C TRP A 459 9.51 17.37 -8.71
N TRP A 460 10.23 18.23 -7.97
CA TRP A 460 11.26 17.84 -6.99
C TRP A 460 10.69 17.52 -5.58
N VAL A 461 9.37 17.58 -5.41
CA VAL A 461 8.69 17.30 -4.15
C VAL A 461 7.80 16.07 -4.32
N ALA A 462 7.87 15.15 -3.36
CA ALA A 462 7.05 13.95 -3.34
C ALA A 462 5.56 14.33 -3.29
N GLN A 463 4.76 13.62 -4.08
CA GLN A 463 3.33 13.90 -4.21
C GLN A 463 2.61 12.68 -4.81
N PRO A 464 1.33 12.45 -4.45
CA PRO A 464 0.60 11.27 -4.85
C PRO A 464 0.43 11.13 -6.36
N ILE A 465 0.41 9.88 -6.84
CA ILE A 465 0.05 9.56 -8.23
C ILE A 465 -1.46 9.40 -8.31
N ILE A 466 -2.13 10.39 -8.90
CA ILE A 466 -3.59 10.41 -9.00
C ILE A 466 -4.02 9.84 -10.35
N ARG A 467 -4.87 8.82 -10.29
CA ARG A 467 -5.47 8.21 -11.48
C ARG A 467 -6.81 8.89 -11.80
N PRO A 468 -7.17 9.00 -13.08
CA PRO A 468 -8.53 9.41 -13.47
C PRO A 468 -9.58 8.50 -12.84
N LEU A 469 -10.73 9.08 -12.50
CA LEU A 469 -11.90 8.30 -12.09
C LEU A 469 -12.40 7.45 -13.26
N PRO A 470 -13.14 6.35 -13.01
CA PRO A 470 -13.64 5.49 -14.07
C PRO A 470 -14.47 6.23 -15.13
N SER A 471 -15.30 7.18 -14.71
CA SER A 471 -16.08 8.06 -15.59
C SER A 471 -15.18 8.89 -16.51
N GLU A 472 -14.13 9.49 -15.96
CA GLU A 472 -13.17 10.32 -16.69
C GLU A 472 -12.26 9.48 -17.60
N ALA A 473 -11.88 8.29 -17.17
CA ALA A 473 -11.11 7.33 -17.97
C ALA A 473 -11.92 6.81 -19.17
N LEU A 474 -13.23 6.59 -18.98
CA LEU A 474 -14.17 6.26 -20.06
C LEU A 474 -14.26 7.41 -21.05
N ALA A 475 -14.45 8.65 -20.58
CA ALA A 475 -14.52 9.84 -21.43
C ALA A 475 -13.24 10.05 -22.27
N LYS A 476 -12.08 9.66 -21.73
CA LYS A 476 -10.79 9.71 -22.43
C LYS A 476 -10.51 8.50 -23.34
N GLY A 477 -11.45 7.56 -23.48
CA GLY A 477 -11.30 6.35 -24.29
C GLY A 477 -10.31 5.32 -23.73
N ALA A 478 -9.82 5.49 -22.49
CA ALA A 478 -8.89 4.57 -21.85
C ALA A 478 -9.57 3.27 -21.35
N ILE A 479 -10.91 3.26 -21.36
CA ILE A 479 -11.73 2.08 -21.08
C ILE A 479 -12.68 1.89 -22.26
N THR A 480 -12.69 0.70 -22.85
CA THR A 480 -13.75 0.27 -23.76
C THR A 480 -14.69 -0.62 -22.96
N LEU A 481 -15.97 -0.26 -22.85
CA LEU A 481 -16.97 -1.18 -22.29
C LEU A 481 -17.02 -2.42 -23.19
N LYS A 482 -16.70 -3.59 -22.64
CA LYS A 482 -16.94 -4.84 -23.35
C LYS A 482 -18.45 -4.96 -23.62
N LYS A 483 -18.82 -4.97 -24.90
CA LYS A 483 -20.18 -5.24 -25.45
C LYS A 483 -20.86 -6.52 -24.91
N GLU A 484 -20.17 -7.33 -24.11
CA GLU A 484 -20.72 -8.52 -23.44
C GLU A 484 -21.78 -8.17 -22.40
N LYS A 485 -21.68 -7.03 -21.70
CA LYS A 485 -22.69 -6.64 -20.69
C LYS A 485 -24.00 -6.15 -21.32
N GLU A 486 -23.94 -5.43 -22.44
CA GLU A 486 -25.13 -5.03 -23.19
C GLU A 486 -25.84 -6.25 -23.78
N LYS A 487 -25.11 -7.19 -24.39
CA LYS A 487 -25.70 -8.44 -24.91
C LYS A 487 -26.33 -9.32 -23.82
N SER A 488 -25.78 -9.35 -22.61
CA SER A 488 -26.39 -10.08 -21.48
C SER A 488 -27.63 -9.37 -20.94
N LYS A 489 -27.65 -8.03 -20.96
CA LYS A 489 -28.82 -7.24 -20.54
C LYS A 489 -29.94 -7.37 -21.58
N GLU A 490 -29.63 -7.23 -22.86
CA GLU A 490 -30.58 -7.43 -23.97
C GLU A 490 -31.13 -8.86 -24.02
N LYS A 491 -30.30 -9.89 -23.75
CA LYS A 491 -30.79 -11.28 -23.66
C LYS A 491 -31.70 -11.51 -22.46
N ASN A 492 -31.41 -10.91 -21.32
CA ASN A 492 -32.25 -11.06 -20.12
C ASN A 492 -33.56 -10.26 -20.26
N ASP A 493 -33.52 -9.07 -20.83
CA ASP A 493 -34.71 -8.24 -21.09
C ASP A 493 -35.59 -8.84 -22.20
N ALA A 494 -34.99 -9.46 -23.23
CA ALA A 494 -35.73 -10.20 -24.25
C ALA A 494 -36.38 -11.47 -23.71
N LYS A 495 -35.73 -12.15 -22.75
CA LYS A 495 -36.29 -13.34 -22.08
C LYS A 495 -37.44 -12.96 -21.14
N ALA A 496 -37.29 -11.91 -20.34
CA ALA A 496 -38.37 -11.41 -19.48
C ALA A 496 -39.61 -10.98 -20.27
N ARG A 497 -39.42 -10.29 -21.42
CA ARG A 497 -40.53 -9.90 -22.31
C ARG A 497 -41.21 -11.09 -23.01
N ALA A 498 -40.49 -12.18 -23.22
CA ALA A 498 -41.05 -13.40 -23.81
C ALA A 498 -41.84 -14.22 -22.77
N ASP A 499 -41.39 -14.21 -21.52
CA ASP A 499 -42.07 -14.89 -20.41
C ASP A 499 -43.36 -14.13 -20.01
N ASP A 500 -43.35 -12.79 -19.98
CA ASP A 500 -44.56 -11.96 -19.78
C ASP A 500 -45.62 -12.19 -20.87
N LYS A 501 -45.19 -12.32 -22.14
CA LYS A 501 -46.13 -12.58 -23.25
C LYS A 501 -46.79 -13.96 -23.14
N LYS A 502 -46.05 -14.97 -22.69
CA LYS A 502 -46.60 -16.30 -22.44
C LYS A 502 -47.56 -16.31 -21.26
N GLU A 503 -47.27 -15.55 -20.21
CA GLU A 503 -48.19 -15.43 -19.06
C GLU A 503 -49.51 -14.76 -19.45
N VAL A 504 -49.46 -13.72 -20.30
CA VAL A 504 -50.66 -13.04 -20.82
C VAL A 504 -51.45 -13.94 -21.77
N GLU A 505 -50.80 -14.72 -22.65
CA GLU A 505 -51.48 -15.68 -23.54
C GLU A 505 -52.15 -16.81 -22.75
N VAL A 506 -51.49 -17.33 -21.71
CA VAL A 506 -52.07 -18.36 -20.83
C VAL A 506 -53.26 -17.80 -20.04
N GLN A 507 -53.18 -16.57 -19.52
CA GLN A 507 -54.30 -15.92 -18.84
C GLN A 507 -55.49 -15.65 -19.77
N GLN A 508 -55.25 -15.30 -21.04
CA GLN A 508 -56.31 -15.11 -22.03
C GLN A 508 -56.97 -16.43 -22.44
N GLN A 509 -56.19 -17.51 -22.63
CA GLN A 509 -56.73 -18.84 -22.90
C GLN A 509 -57.55 -19.38 -21.72
N THR A 510 -57.05 -19.20 -20.49
CA THR A 510 -57.78 -19.61 -19.27
C THR A 510 -59.09 -18.83 -19.13
N LYS A 511 -59.11 -17.54 -19.48
CA LYS A 511 -60.32 -16.72 -19.45
C LYS A 511 -61.35 -17.15 -20.49
N GLN A 512 -60.90 -17.47 -21.71
CA GLN A 512 -61.79 -18.00 -22.78
C GLN A 512 -62.34 -19.38 -22.43
N GLU A 513 -61.55 -20.26 -21.80
CA GLU A 513 -62.03 -21.56 -21.33
C GLU A 513 -63.08 -21.43 -20.21
N ILE A 514 -62.91 -20.47 -19.29
CA ILE A 514 -63.89 -20.18 -18.24
C ILE A 514 -65.18 -19.60 -18.82
N GLU A 515 -65.09 -18.62 -19.73
CA GLU A 515 -66.25 -18.03 -20.39
C GLU A 515 -67.03 -19.09 -21.23
N SER A 516 -66.32 -19.99 -21.91
CA SER A 516 -66.96 -21.10 -22.66
C SER A 516 -67.63 -22.15 -21.76
N ARG A 517 -67.12 -22.38 -20.54
CA ARG A 517 -67.74 -23.28 -19.57
C ARG A 517 -68.99 -22.67 -18.93
N ASP A 518 -68.99 -21.37 -18.69
CA ASP A 518 -70.15 -20.68 -18.12
C ASP A 518 -71.31 -20.58 -19.13
N GLU A 519 -71.03 -20.42 -20.43
CA GLU A 519 -72.05 -20.47 -21.49
C GLU A 519 -72.71 -21.86 -21.64
N LEU A 520 -72.00 -22.95 -21.30
CA LEU A 520 -72.51 -24.33 -21.34
C LEU A 520 -73.36 -24.71 -20.12
N ILE A 521 -73.36 -23.91 -19.05
CA ILE A 521 -74.11 -24.18 -17.80
C ILE A 521 -75.37 -23.30 -17.70
N SER A 522 -75.47 -22.23 -18.49
CA SER A 522 -76.64 -21.34 -18.54
C SER A 522 -77.58 -21.56 -19.76
N GLY A 523 -77.46 -22.68 -20.46
CA GLY A 523 -78.25 -23.05 -21.64
C GLY A 523 -78.95 -24.39 -21.52
#